data_AF-A0A8T4ZWI3-F1
#
_entry.id   AF-A0A8T4ZWI3-F1
#
_cell.length_a   1.000
_cell.length_b   1.000
_cell.length_c   1.000
_cell.angle_alpha   90.00
_cell.angle_beta   90.00
_cell.angle_gamma   90.00
#
_symmetry.space_group_name_H-M   'P 1'
#
loop_
_entity.id
_entity.type
_entity.pdbx_description
1 polymer ?
#
loop_
_entity_poly.entity_id
_entity_poly.type
_entity_poly.pdbx_seq_one_letter_code
_entity_poly.pdbx_strand_id
1 'polypeptide(L)'
;MKPFDASKISIERDRYFHNAYIKDLPLEAAPNHIWQDIFEHEWKSSRYLWDGKLFILGDRIGLITTEEDFKEKHDWIEHIIDQTNKAIDEYNRSTEAAKELETRRAT
;
A
#
# COMPACT_ATOMS: atom_id res chain seq x y z
N MET A 1 5.00 -8.54 -13.37
CA MET A 1 4.76 -7.09 -13.49
C MET A 1 5.07 -6.63 -14.91
N LYS A 2 4.20 -5.82 -15.51
CA LYS A 2 4.49 -5.14 -16.78
C LYS A 2 5.39 -3.93 -16.50
N PRO A 3 6.27 -3.53 -17.44
CA PRO A 3 7.10 -2.34 -17.26
C PRO A 3 6.23 -1.09 -17.09
N PHE A 4 6.53 -0.31 -16.07
CA PHE A 4 5.84 0.92 -15.70
C PHE A 4 6.16 2.03 -16.70
N ASP A 5 5.12 2.60 -17.31
CA ASP A 5 5.24 3.68 -18.29
C ASP A 5 4.84 5.00 -17.65
N ALA A 6 5.85 5.74 -17.18
CA ALA A 6 5.68 7.02 -16.50
C ALA A 6 4.99 8.09 -17.37
N SER A 7 4.95 7.91 -18.70
CA SER A 7 4.34 8.87 -19.64
C SER A 7 2.81 8.85 -19.65
N LYS A 8 2.18 7.86 -19.02
CA LYS A 8 0.72 7.67 -19.02
C LYS A 8 0.01 8.21 -17.78
N ILE A 9 0.73 8.82 -16.85
CA ILE A 9 0.13 9.32 -15.61
C ILE A 9 -0.42 10.73 -15.83
N SER A 10 -1.71 10.90 -15.56
CA SER A 10 -2.36 12.21 -15.50
C SER A 10 -1.81 13.01 -14.32
N ILE A 11 -0.96 13.98 -14.64
CA ILE A 11 -0.33 14.88 -13.68
C ILE A 11 -1.34 15.96 -13.26
N GLU A 12 -2.06 15.76 -12.15
CA GLU A 12 -2.79 16.85 -11.50
C GLU A 12 -1.88 17.57 -10.49
N ARG A 13 -1.74 18.90 -10.64
CA ARG A 13 -1.01 19.75 -9.69
C ARG A 13 -1.77 19.76 -8.36
N ASP A 14 -1.10 19.35 -7.28
CA ASP A 14 -1.63 19.53 -5.94
C ASP A 14 -1.78 21.04 -5.62
N ARG A 15 -2.91 21.43 -5.02
CA ARG A 15 -3.21 22.84 -4.71
C ARG A 15 -2.40 23.40 -3.54
N TYR A 16 -1.77 22.55 -2.74
CA TYR A 16 -1.03 22.92 -1.53
C TYR A 16 0.49 22.78 -1.70
N PHE A 17 0.93 21.89 -2.59
CA PHE A 17 2.34 21.66 -2.90
C PHE A 17 2.61 21.92 -4.39
N HIS A 18 3.05 23.14 -4.71
CA HIS A 18 3.28 23.62 -6.07
C HIS A 18 4.31 22.79 -6.88
N ASN A 19 5.08 21.92 -6.22
CA ASN A 19 6.11 21.06 -6.78
C ASN A 19 5.84 19.55 -6.60
N ALA A 20 4.69 19.15 -6.04
CA ALA A 20 4.35 17.75 -5.85
C ALA A 20 3.25 17.29 -6.82
N TYR A 21 3.36 16.05 -7.25
CA TYR A 21 2.43 15.38 -8.15
C TYR A 21 1.75 14.23 -7.42
N ILE A 22 0.46 14.04 -7.64
CA ILE A 22 -0.25 12.82 -7.25
C ILE A 22 0.04 11.76 -8.31
N LYS A 23 0.57 10.61 -7.89
CA LYS A 23 0.70 9.43 -8.73
C LYS A 23 -0.09 8.27 -8.14
N ASP A 24 -0.99 7.75 -8.96
CA ASP A 24 -1.80 6.58 -8.64
C ASP A 24 -1.03 5.29 -8.93
N LEU A 25 -0.86 4.46 -7.91
CA LEU A 25 -0.32 3.11 -8.03
C LEU A 25 -1.50 2.13 -7.99
N PRO A 26 -1.82 1.45 -9.11
CA PRO A 26 -2.94 0.53 -9.16
C PRO A 26 -2.63 -0.74 -8.35
N LEU A 27 -3.62 -1.17 -7.58
CA LEU A 27 -3.66 -2.46 -6.91
C LEU A 27 -4.44 -3.45 -7.79
N GLU A 28 -4.17 -4.75 -7.63
CA GLU A 28 -4.89 -5.80 -8.37
C GLU A 28 -6.37 -5.90 -7.95
N ALA A 29 -6.69 -5.45 -6.74
CA ALA A 29 -8.03 -5.39 -6.19
C ALA A 29 -8.13 -4.30 -5.10
N ALA A 30 -9.35 -3.89 -4.78
CA ALA A 30 -9.60 -3.01 -3.65
C ALA A 30 -9.22 -3.72 -2.32
N PRO A 31 -8.31 -3.15 -1.51
CA PRO A 31 -7.88 -3.78 -0.27
C PRO A 31 -9.01 -3.73 0.76
N ASN A 32 -9.15 -4.81 1.53
CA ASN A 32 -10.09 -4.86 2.65
C ASN A 32 -9.55 -4.07 3.87
N HIS A 33 -10.38 -3.88 4.89
CA HIS A 33 -10.00 -3.10 6.08
C HIS A 33 -8.78 -3.66 6.82
N ILE A 34 -8.62 -4.99 6.89
CA ILE A 34 -7.47 -5.63 7.56
C ILE A 34 -6.17 -5.31 6.82
N TRP A 35 -6.19 -5.40 5.49
CA TRP A 35 -5.06 -5.04 4.66
C TRP A 35 -4.73 -3.56 4.82
N GLN A 36 -5.74 -2.68 4.80
CA GLN A 36 -5.56 -1.24 4.99
C GLN A 36 -4.94 -0.91 6.35
N ASP A 37 -5.40 -1.54 7.43
CA ASP A 37 -4.88 -1.33 8.79
C ASP A 37 -3.40 -1.75 8.90
N ILE A 38 -3.06 -2.92 8.37
CA ILE A 38 -1.67 -3.41 8.37
C ILE A 38 -0.79 -2.50 7.51
N PHE A 39 -1.25 -2.16 6.30
CA PHE A 39 -0.51 -1.27 5.41
C PHE A 39 -0.27 0.09 6.06
N GLU A 40 -1.28 0.69 6.70
CA GLU A 40 -1.12 1.94 7.43
C GLU A 40 -0.13 1.82 8.59
N HIS A 41 -0.10 0.68 9.27
CA HIS A 41 0.84 0.42 10.36
C HIS A 41 2.28 0.35 9.85
N GLU A 42 2.54 -0.46 8.81
CA GLU A 42 3.85 -0.59 8.16
C GLU A 42 4.32 0.73 7.55
N TRP A 43 3.38 1.49 6.96
CA TRP A 43 3.67 2.81 6.45
C TRP A 43 4.07 3.80 7.56
N LYS A 44 3.28 3.90 8.64
CA LYS A 44 3.54 4.83 9.76
C LYS A 44 4.79 4.48 10.55
N SER A 45 5.19 3.21 10.56
CA SER A 45 6.43 2.77 11.23
C SER A 45 7.69 3.12 10.41
N SER A 46 7.54 3.38 9.09
CA SER A 46 8.65 3.76 8.23
C SER A 46 9.08 5.21 8.43
N ARG A 47 10.34 5.39 8.81
CA ARG A 47 10.98 6.71 8.96
C ARG A 47 11.22 7.42 7.62
N TYR A 48 11.08 6.70 6.50
CA TYR A 48 11.51 7.14 5.17
C TYR A 48 10.61 8.20 4.53
N LEU A 49 9.42 8.46 5.10
CA LEU A 49 8.31 9.08 4.36
C LEU A 49 7.59 10.20 5.10
N TRP A 50 8.27 10.83 6.06
CA TRP A 50 7.72 11.98 6.79
C TRP A 50 7.40 13.16 5.86
N ASP A 51 8.01 13.22 4.67
CA ASP A 51 7.83 14.28 3.68
C ASP A 51 6.82 13.94 2.56
N GLY A 52 6.13 12.78 2.63
CA GLY A 52 5.17 12.33 1.61
C GLY A 52 3.77 12.11 2.18
N LYS A 53 2.74 12.37 1.36
CA LYS A 53 1.34 12.03 1.71
C LYS A 53 0.89 10.83 0.88
N LEU A 54 0.43 9.79 1.56
CA LEU A 54 -0.07 8.56 0.94
C LEU A 54 -1.50 8.30 1.39
N PHE A 55 -2.36 7.87 0.47
CA PHE A 55 -3.75 7.52 0.75
C PHE A 55 -4.23 6.38 -0.14
N ILE A 56 -5.17 5.60 0.36
CA ILE A 56 -5.81 4.51 -0.39
C ILE A 56 -7.15 5.04 -0.93
N LEU A 57 -7.39 4.89 -2.23
CA LEU A 57 -8.63 5.24 -2.91
C LEU A 57 -9.08 4.07 -3.77
N GLY A 58 -10.08 3.32 -3.29
CA GLY A 58 -10.60 2.16 -4.01
C GLY A 58 -9.50 1.12 -4.22
N ASP A 59 -9.16 0.86 -5.49
CA ASP A 59 -8.11 -0.07 -5.93
C ASP A 59 -6.77 0.64 -6.22
N ARG A 60 -6.51 1.81 -5.62
CA ARG A 60 -5.31 2.59 -5.89
C ARG A 60 -4.67 3.13 -4.62
N ILE A 61 -3.36 3.27 -4.65
CA ILE A 61 -2.58 4.03 -3.69
C ILE A 61 -2.16 5.34 -4.35
N GLY A 62 -2.64 6.46 -3.82
CA GLY A 62 -2.19 7.79 -4.24
C GLY A 62 -0.96 8.21 -3.45
N LEU A 63 0.13 8.52 -4.16
CA LEU A 63 1.35 9.08 -3.60
C LEU A 63 1.51 10.53 -4.03
N ILE A 64 1.62 11.45 -3.08
CA ILE A 64 2.03 12.84 -3.32
C ILE A 64 3.52 12.96 -3.10
N THR A 65 4.27 13.25 -4.17
CA THR A 65 5.72 13.45 -4.11
C THR A 65 6.24 14.32 -5.26
N THR A 66 7.47 14.83 -5.14
CA THR A 66 8.24 15.42 -6.24
C THR A 66 8.68 14.35 -7.24
N GLU A 67 9.03 14.77 -8.45
CA GLU A 67 9.53 13.87 -9.51
C GLU A 67 10.89 13.24 -9.16
N GLU A 68 11.78 14.00 -8.54
CA GLU A 68 13.12 13.56 -8.14
C GLU A 68 13.06 12.39 -7.14
N ASP A 69 12.15 12.48 -6.16
CA ASP A 69 11.99 11.45 -5.13
C ASP A 69 11.09 10.28 -5.56
N PHE A 70 10.42 10.40 -6.72
CA PHE A 70 9.34 9.48 -7.06
C PHE A 70 9.82 8.03 -7.15
N LYS A 71 10.94 7.79 -7.83
CA LYS A 71 11.45 6.43 -8.05
C LYS A 71 11.75 5.73 -6.72
N GLU A 72 12.45 6.43 -5.83
CA GLU A 72 12.82 5.90 -4.53
C GLU A 72 11.60 5.62 -3.66
N LYS A 73 10.63 6.55 -3.62
CA LYS A 73 9.39 6.35 -2.87
C LYS A 73 8.51 5.27 -3.48
N HIS A 74 8.52 5.11 -4.80
CA HIS A 74 7.85 4.03 -5.50
C HIS A 74 8.41 2.67 -5.07
N ASP A 75 9.72 2.48 -5.18
CA ASP A 75 10.40 1.23 -4.80
C ASP A 75 10.15 0.89 -3.32
N TRP A 76 10.09 1.92 -2.46
CA TRP A 76 9.73 1.73 -1.06
C TRP A 76 8.25 1.33 -0.86
N ILE A 77 7.31 1.91 -1.59
CA ILE A 77 5.89 1.51 -1.50
C ILE A 77 5.73 0.06 -1.95
N GLU A 78 6.41 -0.37 -3.01
CA GLU A 78 6.41 -1.77 -3.43
C GLU A 78 6.91 -2.69 -2.31
N HIS A 79 7.96 -2.28 -1.58
CA HIS A 79 8.44 -3.01 -0.41
C HIS A 79 7.39 -3.11 0.70
N ILE A 80 6.71 -2.01 1.04
CA ILE A 80 5.66 -2.00 2.07
C ILE A 80 4.46 -2.88 1.67
N ILE A 81 4.07 -2.86 0.39
CA ILE A 81 3.02 -3.75 -0.15
C ILE A 81 3.43 -5.22 0.03
N ASP A 82 4.68 -5.58 -0.29
CA ASP A 82 5.20 -6.93 -0.08
C ASP A 82 5.17 -7.36 1.39
N GLN A 83 5.57 -6.47 2.32
CA GLN A 83 5.48 -6.74 3.76
C GLN A 83 4.03 -6.91 4.22
N THR A 84 3.13 -6.05 3.75
CA THR A 84 1.70 -6.12 4.08
C THR A 84 1.09 -7.44 3.62
N ASN A 85 1.39 -7.87 2.39
CA ASN A 85 0.90 -9.14 1.85
C ASN A 85 1.42 -10.34 2.66
N LYS A 86 2.69 -10.32 3.08
CA LYS A 86 3.26 -11.35 3.97
C LYS A 86 2.55 -11.41 5.32
N ALA A 87 2.27 -10.26 5.93
CA ALA A 87 1.55 -10.17 7.19
C ALA A 87 0.10 -10.69 7.05
N ILE A 88 -0.56 -10.41 5.92
CA ILE A 88 -1.89 -10.95 5.61
C ILE A 88 -1.86 -12.48 5.45
N ASP A 89 -0.85 -13.03 4.78
CA ASP A 89 -0.69 -14.48 4.65
C ASP A 89 -0.49 -15.16 6.00
N GLU A 90 0.22 -14.54 6.93
CA GLU A 90 0.36 -15.02 8.30
C GLU A 90 -0.96 -14.90 9.10
N TYR A 91 -1.64 -13.76 8.98
CA TYR A 91 -2.97 -13.56 9.58
C TYR A 91 -3.99 -14.61 9.11
N ASN A 92 -4.03 -14.88 7.80
CA ASN A 92 -4.94 -15.87 7.23
C ASN A 92 -4.64 -17.28 7.74
N ARG A 93 -3.35 -17.68 7.76
CA ARG A 93 -2.91 -18.99 8.29
C ARG A 93 -3.28 -19.17 9.76
N SER A 94 -3.05 -18.16 10.59
CA SER A 94 -3.40 -18.22 12.01
C SER A 94 -4.92 -18.28 12.24
N THR A 95 -5.70 -17.53 11.46
CA THR A 95 -7.16 -17.52 11.52
C THR A 95 -7.75 -18.87 11.11
N GLU A 96 -7.21 -19.49 10.06
CA GLU A 96 -7.64 -20.82 9.60
C GLU A 96 -7.33 -21.91 10.64
N ALA A 97 -6.12 -21.89 11.21
CA ALA A 97 -5.73 -22.82 12.28
C ALA A 97 -6.63 -22.67 13.53
N ALA A 98 -7.01 -21.44 13.89
CA ALA A 98 -7.93 -21.19 15.01
C ALA A 98 -9.33 -21.76 14.74
N LYS A 99 -9.88 -21.55 13.54
CA LYS A 99 -11.18 -22.08 13.12
C LYS A 99 -11.20 -23.62 13.10
N GLU A 100 -10.12 -24.24 12.64
CA GLU A 100 -10.01 -25.70 12.62
C GLU A 100 -9.97 -26.29 14.04
N LEU A 101 -9.25 -25.64 14.96
CA LEU A 101 -9.20 -26.05 16.37
C LEU A 101 -10.57 -25.93 17.05
N GLU A 102 -11.30 -24.84 16.78
CA GLU A 102 -12.64 -24.63 17.32
C GLU A 102 -13.64 -25.67 16.81
N THR A 103 -13.59 -25.98 15.51
CA THR A 103 -14.44 -27.02 14.89
C THR A 103 -14.16 -28.39 15.49
N ARG A 104 -12.88 -28.74 15.71
CA ARG A 104 -12.46 -29.99 16.37
C ARG A 104 -12.87 -30.07 17.83
N ARG A 105 -12.99 -28.95 18.54
CA ARG A 105 -13.45 -28.90 19.94
C ARG A 105 -14.97 -28.97 20.07
N ALA A 106 -15.70 -28.60 19.02
CA ALA A 106 -17.16 -28.62 18.98
C ALA A 106 -17.75 -29.96 18.49
N THR A 107 -16.91 -30.90 18.06
CA THR A 107 -17.27 -32.25 17.61
C THR A 107 -16.90 -33.28 18.67
#